data_AF-A0A950ALU4-F1
#
_entry.id   AF-A0A950ALU4-F1
#
_cell.length_a   1.000
_cell.length_b   1.000
_cell.length_c   1.000
_cell.angle_alpha   90.00
_cell.angle_beta   90.00
_cell.angle_gamma   90.00
#
_symmetry.space_group_name_H-M   'P 1'
#
loop_
_entity.id
_entity.type
_entity.pdbx_description
1 polymer ?
#
loop_
_entity_poly.entity_id
_entity_poly.type
_entity_poly.pdbx_seq_one_letter_code
_entity_poly.pdbx_strand_id
1 'polypeptide(L)'
;YRDGTGRPEVHPGWIPPGFVAIDLANALKLKLYDPDRITVREGKSAYKIVLTDSETPGEGEEERPSSGDGLIGGDGLINDQTDAKVIVAANGGSDLVYLPDHDSPRLKQIVDFLVRQDYVSGLFVNSRYGEVPGALTLKAVNLEGATQMPTPDVVINFRSFALDPNNPFMTAVTVCDTTLQEGQGMHGSFNRADTLNNMAAYGPAFKKRFEDKAPVGNTDVALTVATILKLDIPQKGNLVGRVLKEALVDGPPTVQWTVTKKSSAAADNGKQTVVRLQKLGDTPYFDAAGFPGWSVGMEEEEERGK
;
A
#
# COMPACT_ATOMS: atom_id res chain seq x y z
N TYR A 1 21.93 -11.21 -5.73
CA TYR A 1 21.96 -9.77 -5.45
C TYR A 1 23.28 -9.35 -4.84
N ARG A 2 24.13 -8.86 -5.72
CA ARG A 2 25.44 -8.28 -5.49
C ARG A 2 25.43 -6.86 -6.02
N ASP A 3 26.26 -6.02 -5.43
CA ASP A 3 26.54 -4.69 -6.00
C ASP A 3 27.43 -4.81 -7.24
N GLY A 4 27.64 -3.69 -7.95
CA GLY A 4 28.54 -3.62 -9.11
C GLY A 4 30.01 -3.96 -8.83
N THR A 5 30.40 -4.24 -7.58
CA THR A 5 31.73 -4.76 -7.20
C THR A 5 31.73 -6.27 -6.91
N GLY A 6 30.57 -6.91 -7.02
CA GLY A 6 30.37 -8.34 -6.74
C GLY A 6 30.15 -8.67 -5.26
N ARG A 7 30.05 -7.67 -4.36
CA ARG A 7 29.80 -7.90 -2.93
C ARG A 7 28.33 -8.32 -2.71
N PRO A 8 28.05 -9.39 -1.94
CA PRO A 8 26.68 -9.74 -1.59
C PRO A 8 26.00 -8.61 -0.82
N GLU A 9 24.85 -8.16 -1.31
CA GLU A 9 24.03 -7.12 -0.65
C GLU A 9 22.79 -7.70 0.03
N VAL A 10 22.23 -8.78 -0.53
CA VAL A 10 21.05 -9.46 0.01
C VAL A 10 21.46 -10.89 0.35
N HIS A 11 21.19 -11.29 1.59
CA HIS A 11 21.50 -12.63 2.05
C HIS A 11 20.62 -13.68 1.33
N PRO A 12 21.14 -14.90 1.09
CA PRO A 12 20.32 -15.98 0.56
C PRO A 12 19.07 -16.20 1.44
N GLY A 13 17.89 -16.25 0.81
CA GLY A 13 16.61 -16.39 1.48
C GLY A 13 15.92 -15.07 1.87
N TRP A 14 16.56 -13.92 1.65
CA TRP A 14 15.96 -12.61 1.89
C TRP A 14 15.35 -12.02 0.62
N ILE A 15 14.35 -11.17 0.80
CA ILE A 15 13.70 -10.45 -0.29
C ILE A 15 14.55 -9.19 -0.61
N PRO A 16 14.98 -8.98 -1.87
CA PRO A 16 15.76 -7.79 -2.22
C PRO A 16 14.87 -6.53 -2.24
N PRO A 17 15.42 -5.33 -1.98
CA PRO A 17 14.76 -4.09 -2.37
C PRO A 17 14.45 -4.13 -3.88
N GLY A 18 13.24 -3.74 -4.25
CA GLY A 18 12.74 -3.73 -5.62
C GLY A 18 12.26 -5.09 -6.12
N PHE A 19 11.95 -6.02 -5.23
CA PHE A 19 11.48 -7.36 -5.60
C PHE A 19 10.23 -7.30 -6.50
N VAL A 20 9.32 -6.34 -6.27
CA VAL A 20 8.15 -6.16 -7.15
C VAL A 20 8.58 -5.74 -8.56
N ALA A 21 9.50 -4.78 -8.65
CA ALA A 21 9.99 -4.29 -9.95
C ALA A 21 10.73 -5.40 -10.72
N ILE A 22 11.55 -6.19 -10.02
CA ILE A 22 12.26 -7.36 -10.57
C ILE A 22 11.25 -8.38 -11.10
N ASP A 23 10.27 -8.76 -10.28
CA ASP A 23 9.30 -9.81 -10.63
C ASP A 23 8.38 -9.37 -11.77
N LEU A 24 7.92 -8.12 -11.78
CA LEU A 24 7.13 -7.58 -12.88
C LEU A 24 7.92 -7.46 -14.18
N ALA A 25 9.18 -7.04 -14.13
CA ALA A 25 10.04 -6.97 -15.32
C ALA A 25 10.21 -8.36 -15.95
N ASN A 26 10.49 -9.36 -15.12
CA ASN A 26 10.59 -10.77 -15.52
C ASN A 26 9.26 -11.31 -16.09
N ALA A 27 8.13 -11.06 -15.42
CA ALA A 27 6.82 -11.51 -15.87
C ALA A 27 6.39 -10.89 -17.21
N LEU A 28 6.76 -9.63 -17.43
CA LEU A 28 6.46 -8.90 -18.67
C LEU A 28 7.52 -9.11 -19.76
N LYS A 29 8.66 -9.72 -19.43
CA LYS A 29 9.83 -9.87 -20.32
C LYS A 29 10.32 -8.53 -20.86
N LEU A 30 10.38 -7.54 -19.98
CA LEU A 30 10.82 -6.19 -20.29
C LEU A 30 12.07 -5.85 -19.46
N LYS A 31 12.92 -4.98 -19.99
CA LYS A 31 14.10 -4.49 -19.27
C LYS A 31 13.70 -3.69 -18.04
N LEU A 32 14.46 -3.81 -16.96
CA LEU A 32 14.32 -3.02 -15.74
C LEU A 32 15.43 -1.98 -15.67
N TYR A 33 15.08 -0.77 -15.24
CA TYR A 33 16.00 0.32 -14.99
C TYR A 33 15.75 0.91 -13.59
N ASP A 34 16.83 1.29 -12.92
CA ASP A 34 16.82 1.93 -11.60
C ASP A 34 16.69 3.46 -11.77
N PRO A 35 15.54 4.08 -11.44
CA PRO A 35 15.34 5.52 -11.57
C PRO A 35 16.19 6.35 -10.60
N ASP A 36 16.74 5.75 -9.54
CA ASP A 36 17.58 6.43 -8.55
C ASP A 36 19.05 6.47 -8.95
N ARG A 37 19.42 5.79 -10.04
CA ARG A 37 20.80 5.72 -10.54
C ARG A 37 20.90 6.19 -11.98
N ILE A 38 21.51 7.35 -12.15
CA ILE A 38 21.78 7.95 -13.46
C ILE A 38 23.17 7.54 -13.97
N THR A 39 23.24 7.21 -15.24
CA THR A 39 24.45 6.95 -16.02
C THR A 39 24.42 7.71 -17.34
N VAL A 40 25.48 7.59 -18.14
CA VAL A 40 25.54 8.14 -19.50
C VAL A 40 25.62 6.98 -20.49
N ARG A 41 24.67 6.92 -21.43
CA ARG A 41 24.65 5.95 -22.52
C ARG A 41 24.55 6.70 -23.84
N GLU A 42 25.51 6.47 -24.74
CA GLU A 42 25.57 7.15 -26.05
C GLU A 42 25.54 8.69 -25.96
N GLY A 43 26.21 9.25 -24.94
CA GLY A 43 26.28 10.70 -24.73
C GLY A 43 25.00 11.34 -24.18
N LYS A 44 23.98 10.54 -23.81
CA LYS A 44 22.74 11.00 -23.19
C LYS A 44 22.63 10.47 -21.75
N SER A 45 21.98 11.24 -20.89
CA SER A 45 21.61 10.78 -19.55
C SER A 45 20.63 9.61 -19.66
N ALA A 46 20.88 8.55 -18.89
CA ALA A 46 20.08 7.34 -18.87
C ALA A 46 19.97 6.80 -17.44
N TYR A 47 18.94 6.03 -17.16
CA TYR A 47 18.85 5.24 -15.94
C TYR A 47 19.69 3.97 -16.05
N LYS A 48 20.25 3.52 -14.93
CA LYS A 48 21.09 2.32 -14.90
C LYS A 48 20.23 1.07 -15.11
N ILE A 49 20.69 0.16 -15.96
CA ILE A 49 20.01 -1.13 -16.18
C ILE A 49 20.17 -1.99 -14.93
N VAL A 50 19.08 -2.67 -14.55
CA VAL A 50 19.07 -3.72 -13.54
C VAL A 50 18.89 -5.06 -14.24
N LEU A 51 19.83 -5.97 -14.01
CA LEU A 51 19.76 -7.35 -14.48
C LEU A 51 18.81 -8.13 -13.56
N THR A 52 17.85 -8.80 -14.17
CA THR A 52 16.76 -9.52 -13.48
C THR A 52 16.87 -11.04 -13.69
N ASP A 53 17.85 -11.48 -14.49
CA ASP A 53 18.25 -12.86 -14.70
C ASP A 53 19.59 -13.18 -14.02
N SER A 54 19.75 -14.45 -13.65
CA SER A 54 20.78 -14.96 -12.73
C SER A 54 22.15 -15.23 -13.38
N GLU A 55 22.58 -14.39 -14.32
CA GLU A 55 23.97 -14.40 -14.78
C GLU A 55 24.84 -13.63 -13.79
N THR A 56 26.10 -14.04 -13.62
CA THR A 56 27.00 -13.30 -12.72
C THR A 56 27.18 -11.90 -13.29
N PRO A 57 26.75 -10.83 -12.59
CA PRO A 57 26.85 -9.47 -13.09
C PRO A 57 28.32 -9.17 -13.37
N GLY A 58 28.58 -8.61 -14.55
CA GLY A 58 29.85 -8.00 -14.89
C GLY A 58 30.12 -6.78 -14.01
N GLU A 59 31.35 -6.27 -14.10
CA GLU A 59 31.75 -5.08 -13.34
C GLU A 59 30.84 -3.89 -13.68
N GLY A 60 30.21 -3.31 -12.66
CA GLY A 60 29.29 -2.19 -12.81
C GLY A 60 27.84 -2.55 -13.18
N GLU A 61 27.47 -3.82 -13.28
CA GLU A 61 26.07 -4.25 -13.44
C GLU A 61 25.39 -4.40 -12.07
N GLU A 62 24.09 -4.09 -11.99
CA GLU A 62 23.31 -4.21 -10.75
C GLU A 62 22.29 -5.33 -10.90
N GLU A 63 22.13 -6.16 -9.87
CA GLU A 63 21.12 -7.23 -9.87
C GLU A 63 19.78 -6.82 -9.23
N ARG A 64 19.68 -5.58 -8.70
CA ARG A 64 18.44 -5.05 -8.10
C ARG A 64 18.37 -3.52 -8.19
N PRO A 65 17.17 -2.93 -8.06
CA PRO A 65 17.03 -1.50 -7.78
C PRO A 65 17.69 -1.10 -6.46
N SER A 66 18.16 0.14 -6.40
CA SER A 66 18.87 0.64 -5.22
C SER A 66 17.94 1.03 -4.06
N SER A 67 16.80 1.67 -4.34
CA SER A 67 15.79 2.06 -3.33
C SER A 67 14.47 1.29 -3.41
N GLY A 68 14.32 0.44 -4.43
CA GLY A 68 13.13 -0.37 -4.69
C GLY A 68 12.32 0.07 -5.91
N ASP A 69 12.48 1.33 -6.33
CA ASP A 69 11.79 1.88 -7.49
C ASP A 69 12.24 1.25 -8.81
N GLY A 70 11.36 1.20 -9.80
CA GLY A 70 11.67 0.56 -11.08
C GLY A 70 10.96 1.17 -12.28
N LEU A 71 11.71 1.40 -13.36
CA LEU A 71 11.18 1.69 -14.68
C LEU A 71 11.29 0.45 -15.56
N ILE A 72 10.16 -0.05 -16.06
CA ILE A 72 10.08 -1.31 -16.80
C ILE A 72 9.69 -1.05 -18.25
N GLY A 73 10.52 -1.52 -19.18
CA GLY A 73 10.40 -1.26 -20.62
C GLY A 73 10.98 0.09 -21.04
N GLY A 74 10.86 0.39 -22.33
CA GLY A 74 11.52 1.56 -22.93
C GLY A 74 13.02 1.32 -23.19
N ASP A 75 13.72 2.39 -23.54
CA ASP A 75 15.17 2.40 -23.67
C ASP A 75 15.87 2.85 -22.37
N GLY A 76 15.16 3.50 -21.45
CA GLY A 76 15.71 3.99 -20.18
C GLY A 76 16.55 5.27 -20.32
N LEU A 77 16.46 5.99 -21.44
CA LEU A 77 16.98 7.35 -21.56
C LEU A 77 16.12 8.33 -20.75
N ILE A 78 16.76 9.34 -20.16
CA ILE A 78 16.06 10.40 -19.45
C ILE A 78 15.57 11.41 -20.48
N ASN A 79 14.25 11.48 -20.63
CA ASN A 79 13.54 12.38 -21.54
C ASN A 79 12.47 13.16 -20.77
N ASP A 80 11.91 14.22 -21.38
CA ASP A 80 10.81 15.00 -20.79
C ASP A 80 9.58 14.13 -20.44
N GLN A 81 9.35 13.08 -21.24
CA GLN A 81 8.36 12.05 -20.98
C GLN A 81 9.04 10.69 -20.92
N THR A 82 8.71 9.90 -19.90
CA THR A 82 9.19 8.52 -19.80
C THR A 82 8.60 7.66 -20.91
N ASP A 83 9.41 6.77 -21.47
CA ASP A 83 8.99 5.75 -22.43
C ASP A 83 8.73 4.37 -21.78
N ALA A 84 8.90 4.30 -20.45
CA ALA A 84 8.61 3.13 -19.64
C ALA A 84 7.15 2.68 -19.82
N LYS A 85 6.93 1.37 -19.76
CA LYS A 85 5.61 0.74 -19.89
C LYS A 85 4.94 0.50 -18.54
N VAL A 86 5.76 0.35 -17.50
CA VAL A 86 5.33 0.22 -16.11
C VAL A 86 6.34 0.96 -15.24
N ILE A 87 5.84 1.68 -14.24
CA ILE A 87 6.63 2.30 -13.18
C ILE A 87 6.20 1.64 -11.88
N VAL A 88 7.16 1.16 -11.11
CA VAL A 88 6.96 0.70 -9.73
C VAL A 88 7.57 1.74 -8.81
N ALA A 89 6.77 2.26 -7.89
CA ALA A 89 7.23 3.14 -6.82
C ALA A 89 7.12 2.37 -5.50
N ALA A 90 8.27 2.06 -4.91
CA ALA A 90 8.39 1.33 -3.66
C ALA A 90 7.89 2.19 -2.50
N ASN A 91 7.05 1.63 -1.63
CA ASN A 91 6.41 2.41 -0.56
C ASN A 91 6.28 1.64 0.77
N GLY A 92 7.28 0.80 1.08
CA GLY A 92 7.31 0.05 2.34
C GLY A 92 6.33 -1.11 2.32
N GLY A 93 5.32 -1.11 3.20
CA GLY A 93 4.30 -2.18 3.29
C GLY A 93 3.30 -2.22 2.12
N SER A 94 3.47 -1.35 1.13
CA SER A 94 2.73 -1.33 -0.13
C SER A 94 3.61 -0.79 -1.24
N ASP A 95 3.24 -1.10 -2.49
CA ASP A 95 3.86 -0.51 -3.67
C ASP A 95 2.79 0.09 -4.59
N LEU A 96 3.19 1.12 -5.33
CA LEU A 96 2.34 1.81 -6.30
C LEU A 96 2.83 1.49 -7.72
N VAL A 97 1.92 1.06 -8.59
CA VAL A 97 2.22 0.76 -9.99
C VAL A 97 1.51 1.75 -10.90
N TYR A 98 2.23 2.33 -11.85
CA TYR A 98 1.71 3.26 -12.86
C TYR A 98 1.98 2.71 -14.26
N LEU A 99 1.01 2.86 -15.16
CA LEU A 99 1.12 2.56 -16.58
C LEU A 99 0.96 3.89 -17.33
N PRO A 100 2.07 4.48 -17.84
CA PRO A 100 2.02 5.79 -18.52
C PRO A 100 1.06 5.84 -19.71
N ASP A 101 0.84 4.71 -20.39
CA ASP A 101 -0.07 4.57 -21.54
C ASP A 101 -1.47 4.04 -21.17
N HIS A 102 -1.72 3.76 -19.89
CA HIS A 102 -2.96 3.16 -19.37
C HIS A 102 -3.42 1.89 -20.10
N ASP A 103 -2.47 1.04 -20.53
CA ASP A 103 -2.76 -0.18 -21.28
C ASP A 103 -3.54 -1.22 -20.44
N SER A 104 -4.84 -1.35 -20.71
CA SER A 104 -5.73 -2.29 -20.01
C SER A 104 -5.29 -3.76 -20.09
N PRO A 105 -4.85 -4.30 -21.25
CA PRO A 105 -4.34 -5.66 -21.32
C PRO A 105 -3.13 -5.91 -20.40
N ARG A 106 -2.16 -5.00 -20.39
CA ARG A 106 -0.99 -5.10 -19.51
C ARG A 106 -1.37 -5.02 -18.04
N LEU A 107 -2.31 -4.15 -17.67
CA LEU A 107 -2.79 -4.11 -16.29
C LEU A 107 -3.39 -5.45 -15.85
N LYS A 108 -4.21 -6.10 -16.70
CA LYS A 108 -4.75 -7.43 -16.38
C LYS A 108 -3.64 -8.46 -16.20
N GLN A 109 -2.64 -8.47 -17.09
CA GLN A 109 -1.47 -9.34 -16.95
C GLN A 109 -0.70 -9.08 -15.63
N ILE A 110 -0.53 -7.82 -15.22
CA ILE A 110 0.10 -7.45 -13.96
C ILE A 110 -0.71 -7.96 -12.77
N VAL A 111 -2.04 -7.75 -12.75
CA VAL A 111 -2.90 -8.19 -11.65
C VAL A 111 -2.94 -9.72 -11.57
N ASP A 112 -3.03 -10.41 -12.71
CA ASP A 112 -2.97 -11.87 -12.79
C ASP A 112 -1.63 -12.41 -12.27
N PHE A 113 -0.53 -11.73 -12.57
CA PHE A 113 0.76 -12.11 -12.01
C PHE A 113 0.81 -11.88 -10.49
N LEU A 114 0.46 -10.67 -10.03
CA LEU A 114 0.58 -10.27 -8.63
C LEU A 114 -0.32 -11.06 -7.68
N VAL A 115 -1.54 -11.41 -8.11
CA VAL A 115 -2.48 -12.18 -7.26
C VAL A 115 -1.93 -13.58 -6.92
N ARG A 116 -0.97 -14.08 -7.69
CA ARG A 116 -0.36 -15.41 -7.49
C ARG A 116 0.88 -15.36 -6.58
N GLN A 117 1.40 -14.17 -6.27
CA GLN A 117 2.59 -14.03 -5.44
C GLN A 117 2.27 -14.26 -3.97
N ASP A 118 3.27 -14.77 -3.23
CA ASP A 118 3.14 -15.12 -1.81
C ASP A 118 3.33 -13.91 -0.88
N TYR A 119 4.01 -12.87 -1.36
CA TYR A 119 4.19 -11.58 -0.69
C TYR A 119 3.01 -10.61 -0.84
N VAL A 120 2.05 -10.89 -1.74
CA VAL A 120 0.87 -10.04 -1.94
C VAL A 120 -0.28 -10.53 -1.09
N SER A 121 -0.92 -9.61 -0.37
CA SER A 121 -2.18 -9.88 0.33
C SER A 121 -3.35 -9.13 -0.28
N GLY A 122 -3.21 -8.02 -1.00
CA GLY A 122 -4.37 -7.40 -1.64
C GLY A 122 -4.01 -6.53 -2.81
N LEU A 123 -4.96 -6.34 -3.71
CA LEU A 123 -4.77 -5.54 -4.90
C LEU A 123 -5.90 -4.53 -5.05
N PHE A 124 -5.52 -3.29 -5.31
CA PHE A 124 -6.46 -2.22 -5.60
C PHE A 124 -6.14 -1.59 -6.94
N VAL A 125 -7.12 -1.50 -7.83
CA VAL A 125 -6.96 -1.04 -9.21
C VAL A 125 -7.70 0.26 -9.43
N ASN A 126 -7.12 1.16 -10.23
CA ASN A 126 -7.79 2.39 -10.62
C ASN A 126 -9.14 2.10 -11.32
N SER A 127 -10.20 2.79 -10.92
CA SER A 127 -11.56 2.49 -11.39
C SER A 127 -11.75 2.66 -12.90
N ARG A 128 -10.83 3.34 -13.60
CA ARG A 128 -10.81 3.42 -15.06
C ARG A 128 -10.74 2.06 -15.77
N TYR A 129 -10.19 1.05 -15.12
CA TYR A 129 -10.04 -0.30 -15.69
C TYR A 129 -11.29 -1.18 -15.48
N GLY A 130 -12.32 -0.66 -14.82
CA GLY A 130 -13.53 -1.42 -14.50
C GLY A 130 -13.27 -2.50 -13.45
N GLU A 131 -14.03 -3.60 -13.54
CA GLU A 131 -13.85 -4.74 -12.66
C GLU A 131 -12.67 -5.60 -13.12
N VAL A 132 -11.75 -5.88 -12.20
CA VAL A 132 -10.60 -6.77 -12.41
C VAL A 132 -10.64 -7.88 -11.34
N PRO A 133 -10.80 -9.16 -11.73
CA PRO A 133 -10.81 -10.27 -10.79
C PRO A 133 -9.59 -10.27 -9.86
N GLY A 134 -9.83 -10.56 -8.57
CA GLY A 134 -8.81 -10.53 -7.53
C GLY A 134 -8.52 -9.13 -6.94
N ALA A 135 -9.02 -8.03 -7.52
CA ALA A 135 -8.75 -6.67 -7.07
C ALA A 135 -10.02 -5.85 -6.78
N LEU A 136 -9.97 -4.99 -5.77
CA LEU A 136 -10.98 -3.95 -5.55
C LEU A 136 -10.60 -2.66 -6.27
N THR A 137 -11.54 -1.75 -6.52
CA THR A 137 -11.17 -0.43 -7.07
C THR A 137 -10.51 0.45 -6.01
N LEU A 138 -9.63 1.39 -6.37
CA LEU A 138 -9.07 2.40 -5.45
C LEU A 138 -10.16 3.27 -4.79
N LYS A 139 -11.29 3.52 -5.48
CA LYS A 139 -12.51 4.11 -4.88
C LYS A 139 -13.05 3.34 -3.68
N ALA A 140 -12.87 2.01 -3.63
CA ALA A 140 -13.37 1.20 -2.54
C ALA A 140 -12.71 1.54 -1.19
N VAL A 141 -11.50 2.10 -1.26
CA VAL A 141 -10.61 2.48 -0.14
C VAL A 141 -10.26 3.97 -0.13
N ASN A 142 -11.02 4.81 -0.83
CA ASN A 142 -10.85 6.27 -0.88
C ASN A 142 -9.47 6.75 -1.40
N LEU A 143 -8.82 5.98 -2.29
CA LEU A 143 -7.54 6.35 -2.92
C LEU A 143 -7.68 7.00 -4.30
N GLU A 144 -8.91 7.33 -4.71
CA GLU A 144 -9.20 8.15 -5.89
C GLU A 144 -9.81 9.47 -5.46
N GLY A 145 -9.19 10.59 -5.87
CA GLY A 145 -9.62 11.93 -5.49
C GLY A 145 -9.26 12.98 -6.55
N ALA A 146 -9.42 14.25 -6.18
CA ALA A 146 -9.18 15.39 -7.07
C ALA A 146 -7.76 15.98 -6.95
N THR A 147 -6.81 15.21 -6.42
CA THR A 147 -5.40 15.66 -6.34
C THR A 147 -4.81 15.83 -7.74
N GLN A 148 -3.89 16.79 -7.89
CA GLN A 148 -3.13 16.97 -9.13
C GLN A 148 -2.04 15.91 -9.31
N MET A 149 -1.68 15.20 -8.24
CA MET A 149 -0.70 14.13 -8.31
C MET A 149 -1.26 12.94 -9.10
N PRO A 150 -0.42 12.23 -9.87
CA PRO A 150 -0.84 11.01 -10.54
C PRO A 150 -1.47 10.03 -9.56
N THR A 151 -2.62 9.48 -9.92
CA THR A 151 -3.23 8.37 -9.18
C THR A 151 -2.64 7.07 -9.72
N PRO A 152 -2.19 6.13 -8.87
CA PRO A 152 -1.67 4.86 -9.32
C PRO A 152 -2.72 4.06 -10.09
N ASP A 153 -2.24 3.15 -10.95
CA ASP A 153 -3.06 2.20 -11.69
C ASP A 153 -3.31 0.94 -10.87
N VAL A 154 -2.32 0.52 -10.05
CA VAL A 154 -2.45 -0.55 -9.06
C VAL A 154 -1.78 -0.12 -7.75
N VAL A 155 -2.40 -0.44 -6.62
CA VAL A 155 -1.77 -0.42 -5.28
C VAL A 155 -1.70 -1.85 -4.78
N ILE A 156 -0.49 -2.26 -4.40
CA ILE A 156 -0.20 -3.58 -3.87
C ILE A 156 -0.19 -3.49 -2.35
N ASN A 157 -1.04 -4.26 -1.69
CA ASN A 157 -0.99 -4.45 -0.25
C ASN A 157 -0.17 -5.71 0.04
N PHE A 158 0.94 -5.56 0.76
CA PHE A 158 1.79 -6.71 1.08
C PHE A 158 1.24 -7.57 2.22
N ARG A 159 1.72 -8.81 2.23
CA ARG A 159 1.40 -9.82 3.25
C ARG A 159 1.93 -9.40 4.62
N SER A 160 1.13 -9.71 5.63
CA SER A 160 1.53 -9.59 7.03
C SER A 160 1.03 -10.76 7.86
N PHE A 161 1.74 -11.05 8.95
CA PHE A 161 1.41 -12.13 9.88
C PHE A 161 1.92 -11.79 11.28
N ALA A 162 1.38 -12.42 12.32
CA ALA A 162 1.85 -12.24 13.68
C ALA A 162 2.87 -13.32 14.06
N LEU A 163 3.92 -12.94 14.81
CA LEU A 163 4.83 -13.91 15.43
C LEU A 163 4.21 -14.57 16.67
N ASP A 164 3.36 -13.85 17.40
CA ASP A 164 2.55 -14.38 18.50
C ASP A 164 1.05 -14.13 18.21
N PRO A 165 0.26 -15.19 17.94
CA PRO A 165 -1.16 -15.04 17.68
C PRO A 165 -1.96 -14.51 18.89
N ASN A 166 -1.43 -14.61 20.12
CA ASN A 166 -2.07 -14.04 21.31
C ASN A 166 -1.85 -12.52 21.42
N ASN A 167 -0.88 -11.98 20.67
CA ASN A 167 -0.58 -10.57 20.63
C ASN A 167 -0.32 -10.08 19.19
N PRO A 168 -1.32 -10.23 18.30
CA PRO A 168 -1.08 -10.16 16.86
C PRO A 168 -0.74 -8.75 16.39
N PHE A 169 -1.25 -7.72 17.07
CA PHE A 169 -0.99 -6.32 16.69
C PHE A 169 0.37 -5.81 17.16
N MET A 170 0.92 -6.35 18.25
CA MET A 170 2.24 -5.95 18.76
C MET A 170 3.39 -6.78 18.19
N THR A 171 3.06 -7.90 17.53
CA THR A 171 4.04 -8.83 16.96
C THR A 171 3.84 -9.03 15.45
N ALA A 172 3.13 -8.10 14.81
CA ALA A 172 2.93 -8.11 13.38
C ALA A 172 4.25 -7.93 12.63
N VAL A 173 4.45 -8.76 11.64
CA VAL A 173 5.49 -8.67 10.61
C VAL A 173 4.79 -8.30 9.32
N THR A 174 5.34 -7.34 8.60
CA THR A 174 4.91 -6.98 7.26
C THR A 174 6.05 -7.24 6.28
N VAL A 175 5.73 -7.81 5.11
CA VAL A 175 6.64 -7.77 3.97
C VAL A 175 6.67 -6.32 3.48
N CYS A 176 7.87 -5.82 3.15
CA CYS A 176 8.06 -4.45 2.70
C CYS A 176 9.07 -4.35 1.57
N ASP A 177 8.79 -3.49 0.59
CA ASP A 177 9.79 -3.04 -0.37
C ASP A 177 10.48 -1.79 0.18
N THR A 178 11.72 -1.97 0.62
CA THR A 178 12.49 -0.96 1.35
C THR A 178 13.97 -1.34 1.39
N THR A 179 14.83 -0.36 1.69
CA THR A 179 16.27 -0.57 1.93
C THR A 179 16.60 -0.99 3.37
N LEU A 180 15.59 -1.08 4.24
CA LEU A 180 15.74 -1.54 5.62
C LEU A 180 15.99 -3.05 5.67
N GLN A 181 16.74 -3.48 6.68
CA GLN A 181 16.98 -4.89 6.98
C GLN A 181 15.85 -5.48 7.81
N GLU A 182 15.74 -6.82 7.80
CA GLU A 182 14.81 -7.54 8.64
C GLU A 182 14.95 -7.13 10.12
N GLY A 183 13.82 -6.85 10.77
CA GLY A 183 13.78 -6.41 12.17
C GLY A 183 13.99 -4.91 12.43
N GLN A 184 14.30 -4.10 11.41
CA GLN A 184 14.41 -2.64 11.59
C GLN A 184 13.05 -1.92 11.65
N GLY A 185 11.96 -2.62 11.32
CA GLY A 185 10.60 -2.12 11.39
C GLY A 185 10.24 -1.18 10.23
N MET A 186 9.03 -1.32 9.71
CA MET A 186 8.44 -0.47 8.67
C MET A 186 6.92 -0.59 8.77
N HIS A 187 6.19 0.33 8.14
CA HIS A 187 4.73 0.33 8.06
C HIS A 187 4.27 0.53 6.61
N GLY A 188 2.97 0.72 6.40
CA GLY A 188 2.40 1.13 5.12
C GLY A 188 1.67 0.03 4.38
N SER A 189 1.39 -1.09 5.05
CA SER A 189 0.48 -2.13 4.57
C SER A 189 -0.93 -1.89 5.11
N PHE A 190 -1.90 -2.65 4.61
CA PHE A 190 -3.31 -2.55 5.00
C PHE A 190 -3.68 -3.54 6.12
N ASN A 191 -2.72 -3.87 6.99
CA ASN A 191 -2.92 -4.76 8.12
C ASN A 191 -3.41 -4.02 9.37
N ARG A 192 -4.03 -4.73 10.32
CA ARG A 192 -4.63 -4.09 11.50
C ARG A 192 -3.61 -3.45 12.45
N ALA A 193 -2.38 -3.96 12.55
CA ALA A 193 -1.32 -3.31 13.32
C ALA A 193 -0.94 -1.94 12.75
N ASP A 194 -1.02 -1.75 11.42
CA ASP A 194 -0.72 -0.48 10.76
C ASP A 194 -1.90 0.51 10.85
N THR A 195 -3.14 0.02 10.80
CA THR A 195 -4.33 0.90 10.80
C THR A 195 -4.90 1.20 12.19
N LEU A 196 -4.61 0.35 13.20
CA LEU A 196 -5.09 0.51 14.56
C LEU A 196 -4.30 1.59 15.29
N ASN A 197 -4.68 2.83 15.04
CA ASN A 197 -4.14 3.98 15.74
C ASN A 197 -4.79 4.12 17.13
N ASN A 198 -4.03 4.59 18.11
CA ASN A 198 -4.54 5.00 19.41
C ASN A 198 -4.77 6.52 19.41
N MET A 199 -5.95 6.95 19.83
CA MET A 199 -6.27 8.37 20.00
C MET A 199 -6.62 8.66 21.45
N ALA A 200 -5.96 9.67 22.02
CA ALA A 200 -6.26 10.20 23.34
C ALA A 200 -6.49 11.71 23.26
N ALA A 201 -7.48 12.19 24.00
CA ALA A 201 -7.79 13.61 24.12
C ALA A 201 -7.91 14.01 25.59
N TYR A 202 -7.41 15.20 25.92
CA TYR A 202 -7.51 15.77 27.27
C TYR A 202 -7.78 17.26 27.19
N GLY A 203 -8.78 17.74 27.94
CA GLY A 203 -9.13 19.14 28.00
C GLY A 203 -10.56 19.35 28.53
N PRO A 204 -10.96 20.60 28.81
CA PRO A 204 -12.26 20.91 29.38
C PRO A 204 -13.44 20.60 28.44
N ALA A 205 -13.19 20.55 27.13
CA ALA A 205 -14.21 20.24 26.12
C ALA A 205 -14.50 18.73 25.99
N PHE A 206 -13.63 17.85 26.50
CA PHE A 206 -13.75 16.40 26.37
C PHE A 206 -14.31 15.77 27.64
N LYS A 207 -15.08 14.69 27.48
CA LYS A 207 -15.55 13.87 28.60
C LYS A 207 -14.37 13.29 29.38
N LYS A 208 -14.47 13.31 30.71
CA LYS A 208 -13.42 12.74 31.59
C LYS A 208 -13.61 11.25 31.74
N ARG A 209 -12.50 10.49 31.76
CA ARG A 209 -12.49 9.03 31.98
C ARG A 209 -13.46 8.29 31.03
N PHE A 210 -13.56 8.79 29.80
CA PHE A 210 -14.44 8.25 28.78
C PHE A 210 -13.62 7.41 27.81
N GLU A 211 -14.08 6.19 27.58
CA GLU A 211 -13.55 5.32 26.53
C GLU A 211 -14.53 5.34 25.37
N ASP A 212 -14.06 5.84 24.23
CA ASP A 212 -14.86 5.87 23.01
C ASP A 212 -14.68 4.57 22.23
N LYS A 213 -15.79 3.91 21.93
CA LYS A 213 -15.82 2.67 21.13
C LYS A 213 -16.27 2.92 19.69
N ALA A 214 -16.67 4.14 19.35
CA ALA A 214 -17.00 4.51 17.99
C ALA A 214 -15.74 4.50 17.11
N PRO A 215 -15.86 4.19 15.81
CA PRO A 215 -14.73 4.29 14.91
C PRO A 215 -14.33 5.76 14.74
N VAL A 216 -13.03 6.03 14.88
CA VAL A 216 -12.41 7.35 14.74
C VAL A 216 -11.17 7.26 13.87
N GLY A 217 -10.77 8.37 13.26
CA GLY A 217 -9.57 8.44 12.42
C GLY A 217 -8.89 9.80 12.48
N ASN A 218 -7.66 9.87 11.96
CA ASN A 218 -6.88 11.12 11.93
C ASN A 218 -7.60 12.26 11.20
N THR A 219 -8.48 11.92 10.25
CA THR A 219 -9.35 12.85 9.52
C THR A 219 -10.30 13.64 10.41
N ASP A 220 -10.63 13.12 11.59
CA ASP A 220 -11.64 13.69 12.50
C ASP A 220 -11.05 14.73 13.46
N VAL A 221 -9.73 14.70 13.66
CA VAL A 221 -9.02 15.54 14.64
C VAL A 221 -9.18 17.02 14.31
N ALA A 222 -8.89 17.41 13.07
CA ALA A 222 -8.91 18.82 12.66
C ALA A 222 -10.30 19.44 12.82
N LEU A 223 -11.36 18.74 12.38
CA LEU A 223 -12.74 19.23 12.50
C LEU A 223 -13.22 19.28 13.94
N THR A 224 -12.80 18.32 14.77
CA THR A 224 -13.13 18.32 16.19
C THR A 224 -12.48 19.49 16.91
N VAL A 225 -11.19 19.75 16.68
CA VAL A 225 -10.47 20.89 17.27
C VAL A 225 -11.03 22.22 16.78
N ALA A 226 -11.30 22.36 15.47
CA ALA A 226 -11.90 23.55 14.90
C ALA A 226 -13.26 23.88 15.54
N THR A 227 -14.09 22.86 15.77
CA THR A 227 -15.38 22.99 16.45
C THR A 227 -15.23 23.52 17.88
N ILE A 228 -14.28 22.97 18.64
CA ILE A 228 -13.99 23.42 20.02
C ILE A 228 -13.54 24.88 20.04
N LEU A 229 -12.68 25.26 19.09
CA LEU A 229 -12.15 26.61 18.97
C LEU A 229 -13.11 27.60 18.29
N LYS A 230 -14.29 27.13 17.83
CA LYS A 230 -15.27 27.91 17.08
C LYS A 230 -14.67 28.54 15.80
N LEU A 231 -13.78 27.79 15.14
CA LEU A 231 -13.18 28.17 13.88
C LEU A 231 -14.01 27.61 12.73
N ASP A 232 -14.37 28.48 11.79
CA ASP A 232 -14.96 28.06 10.52
C ASP A 232 -13.82 27.70 9.56
N ILE A 233 -13.77 26.44 9.14
CA ILE A 233 -12.76 25.94 8.20
C ILE A 233 -13.47 25.57 6.91
N PRO A 234 -13.22 26.28 5.80
CA PRO A 234 -13.81 25.94 4.51
C PRO A 234 -13.31 24.55 4.08
N GLN A 235 -14.26 23.67 3.77
CA GLN A 235 -13.95 22.33 3.29
C GLN A 235 -13.54 22.37 1.81
N LYS A 236 -12.56 21.56 1.43
CA LYS A 236 -12.19 21.31 0.04
C LYS A 236 -12.38 19.83 -0.28
N GLY A 237 -13.36 19.54 -1.14
CA GLY A 237 -13.72 18.18 -1.51
C GLY A 237 -14.64 17.50 -0.50
N ASN A 238 -14.98 16.23 -0.76
CA ASN A 238 -15.99 15.47 0.00
C ASN A 238 -15.37 14.43 0.94
N LEU A 239 -14.05 14.19 0.85
CA LEU A 239 -13.33 13.27 1.73
C LEU A 239 -12.90 14.02 2.99
N VAL A 240 -13.88 14.30 3.84
CA VAL A 240 -13.68 14.98 5.12
C VAL A 240 -14.02 14.03 6.26
N GLY A 241 -13.30 14.15 7.38
CA GLY A 241 -13.67 13.46 8.61
C GLY A 241 -14.97 14.02 9.21
N ARG A 242 -15.24 13.68 10.46
CA ARG A 242 -16.36 14.19 11.25
C ARG A 242 -15.89 14.84 12.55
N VAL A 243 -16.81 15.56 13.19
CA VAL A 243 -16.63 15.96 14.58
C VAL A 243 -16.89 14.75 15.47
N LEU A 244 -15.96 14.46 16.38
CA LEU A 244 -16.10 13.41 17.41
C LEU A 244 -17.03 13.88 18.53
N LYS A 245 -18.31 14.13 18.19
CA LYS A 245 -19.30 14.72 19.10
C LYS A 245 -19.44 13.90 20.37
N GLU A 246 -19.46 12.59 20.25
CA GLU A 246 -19.54 11.64 21.37
C GLU A 246 -18.39 11.77 22.38
N ALA A 247 -17.24 12.30 21.98
CA ALA A 247 -16.11 12.54 22.89
C ALA A 247 -16.24 13.87 23.66
N LEU A 248 -17.11 14.79 23.22
CA LEU A 248 -17.28 16.12 23.82
C LEU A 248 -18.27 16.12 24.99
N VAL A 249 -18.07 16.99 25.98
CA VAL A 249 -18.88 17.07 27.21
C VAL A 249 -20.38 17.23 26.96
N ASP A 250 -20.76 18.03 25.96
CA ASP A 250 -22.16 18.30 25.59
C ASP A 250 -22.69 17.38 24.47
N GLY A 251 -21.90 16.35 24.11
CA GLY A 251 -22.23 15.42 23.06
C GLY A 251 -23.06 14.22 23.52
N PRO A 252 -23.61 13.43 22.58
CA PRO A 252 -24.37 12.23 22.91
C PRO A 252 -23.50 11.21 23.67
N PRO A 253 -24.09 10.34 24.52
CA PRO A 253 -23.33 9.33 25.26
C PRO A 253 -22.71 8.26 24.36
N THR A 254 -23.38 7.94 23.24
CA THR A 254 -22.97 6.95 22.25
C THR A 254 -23.42 7.39 20.87
N VAL A 255 -22.73 6.91 19.84
CA VAL A 255 -23.11 7.05 18.42
C VAL A 255 -23.26 5.67 17.80
N GLN A 256 -24.21 5.54 16.88
CA GLN A 256 -24.47 4.29 16.17
C GLN A 256 -23.53 4.16 14.97
N TRP A 257 -22.93 2.99 14.81
CA TRP A 257 -22.03 2.66 13.72
C TRP A 257 -22.19 1.19 13.36
N THR A 258 -21.65 0.81 12.20
CA THR A 258 -21.78 -0.55 11.66
C THR A 258 -20.43 -1.09 11.22
N VAL A 259 -20.24 -2.40 11.34
CA VAL A 259 -19.14 -3.13 10.69
C VAL A 259 -19.64 -3.67 9.35
N THR A 260 -18.84 -3.56 8.31
CA THR A 260 -19.14 -4.13 7.00
C THR A 260 -17.87 -4.57 6.29
N LYS A 261 -18.03 -5.21 5.13
CA LYS A 261 -16.92 -5.61 4.27
C LYS A 261 -17.26 -5.39 2.80
N LYS A 262 -16.23 -5.21 1.98
CA LYS A 262 -16.30 -5.24 0.51
C LYS A 262 -15.36 -6.33 0.00
N SER A 263 -15.73 -6.97 -1.10
CA SER A 263 -14.96 -8.05 -1.71
C SER A 263 -14.93 -7.89 -3.22
N SER A 264 -13.80 -8.19 -3.85
CA SER A 264 -13.69 -8.28 -5.31
C SER A 264 -14.35 -9.54 -5.85
N ALA A 265 -14.53 -9.63 -7.18
CA ALA A 265 -14.63 -10.93 -7.83
C ALA A 265 -13.37 -11.77 -7.56
N ALA A 266 -13.52 -13.10 -7.57
CA ALA A 266 -12.40 -14.02 -7.39
C ALA A 266 -11.53 -14.07 -8.64
N ALA A 267 -10.21 -14.03 -8.47
CA ALA A 267 -9.27 -14.41 -9.52
C ALA A 267 -9.34 -15.92 -9.80
N ASP A 268 -8.72 -16.39 -10.87
CA ASP A 268 -8.73 -17.81 -11.27
C ASP A 268 -8.18 -18.76 -10.19
N ASN A 269 -7.28 -18.26 -9.32
CA ASN A 269 -6.73 -19.01 -8.20
C ASN A 269 -7.61 -18.96 -6.93
N GLY A 270 -8.82 -18.41 -7.03
CA GLY A 270 -9.79 -18.28 -5.94
C GLY A 270 -9.57 -17.11 -4.98
N LYS A 271 -8.43 -16.40 -5.07
CA LYS A 271 -8.15 -15.26 -4.18
C LYS A 271 -9.08 -14.08 -4.48
N GLN A 272 -9.51 -13.41 -3.43
CA GLN A 272 -10.35 -12.20 -3.46
C GLN A 272 -9.77 -11.14 -2.54
N THR A 273 -9.59 -9.92 -3.03
CA THR A 273 -9.25 -8.79 -2.15
C THR A 273 -10.49 -8.42 -1.34
N VAL A 274 -10.37 -8.43 -0.02
CA VAL A 274 -11.43 -8.06 0.92
C VAL A 274 -10.98 -6.86 1.75
N VAL A 275 -11.88 -5.91 1.99
CA VAL A 275 -11.68 -4.78 2.91
C VAL A 275 -12.69 -4.89 4.05
N ARG A 276 -12.23 -4.92 5.29
CA ARG A 276 -13.04 -4.78 6.52
C ARG A 276 -13.07 -3.31 6.91
N LEU A 277 -14.26 -2.77 7.17
CA LEU A 277 -14.43 -1.36 7.51
C LEU A 277 -15.59 -1.16 8.47
N GLN A 278 -15.52 -0.06 9.22
CA GLN A 278 -16.60 0.46 10.03
C GLN A 278 -17.19 1.69 9.36
N LYS A 279 -18.46 1.99 9.63
CA LYS A 279 -19.15 3.17 9.12
C LYS A 279 -19.95 3.85 10.21
N LEU A 280 -19.79 5.17 10.31
CA LEU A 280 -20.63 6.03 11.11
C LEU A 280 -21.23 7.10 10.20
N GLY A 281 -22.54 7.03 9.98
CA GLY A 281 -23.18 7.74 8.87
C GLY A 281 -22.54 7.34 7.54
N ASP A 282 -22.11 8.33 6.76
CA ASP A 282 -21.44 8.12 5.48
C ASP A 282 -19.90 8.02 5.60
N THR A 283 -19.33 8.26 6.78
CA THR A 283 -17.88 8.26 7.00
C THR A 283 -17.36 6.82 7.17
N PRO A 284 -16.50 6.32 6.27
CA PRO A 284 -15.88 5.01 6.40
C PRO A 284 -14.57 5.06 7.20
N TYR A 285 -14.31 4.01 7.97
CA TYR A 285 -13.07 3.78 8.70
C TYR A 285 -12.54 2.40 8.35
N PHE A 286 -11.38 2.33 7.72
CA PHE A 286 -10.82 1.07 7.23
C PHE A 286 -10.05 0.35 8.32
N ASP A 287 -10.41 -0.91 8.60
CA ASP A 287 -9.78 -1.71 9.65
C ASP A 287 -8.63 -2.55 9.09
N ALA A 288 -8.87 -3.31 8.04
CA ALA A 288 -7.84 -4.13 7.41
C ALA A 288 -8.28 -4.49 5.99
N ALA A 289 -7.32 -4.82 5.14
CA ALA A 289 -7.60 -5.39 3.85
C ALA A 289 -6.58 -6.45 3.45
N GLY A 290 -7.02 -7.35 2.57
CA GLY A 290 -6.20 -8.42 2.04
C GLY A 290 -7.02 -9.62 1.60
N PHE A 291 -6.34 -10.69 1.23
CA PHE A 291 -6.88 -12.01 0.99
C PHE A 291 -7.19 -12.58 2.38
N PRO A 292 -8.31 -13.31 2.55
CA PRO A 292 -8.63 -13.94 3.84
C PRO A 292 -7.45 -14.75 4.39
N GLY A 293 -7.02 -14.46 5.63
CA GLY A 293 -5.88 -15.11 6.29
C GLY A 293 -4.47 -14.62 5.91
N TRP A 294 -4.34 -13.61 5.02
CA TRP A 294 -3.03 -13.16 4.50
C TRP A 294 -2.57 -11.80 5.03
N SER A 295 -3.35 -11.19 5.91
CA SER A 295 -2.94 -9.98 6.63
C SER A 295 -3.39 -10.07 8.08
N VAL A 296 -2.61 -9.49 9.00
CA VAL A 296 -3.06 -9.30 10.38
C VAL A 296 -4.35 -8.49 10.37
N GLY A 297 -5.39 -8.97 11.04
CA GLY A 297 -6.75 -8.43 11.00
C GLY A 297 -7.69 -9.06 9.97
N MET A 298 -7.20 -9.97 9.13
CA MET A 298 -7.97 -10.69 8.10
C MET A 298 -8.18 -12.18 8.41
N GLU A 299 -7.94 -12.59 9.65
CA GLU A 299 -8.18 -13.95 10.16
C GLU A 299 -9.65 -14.35 10.00
N GLU A 300 -9.92 -15.64 9.80
CA GLU A 300 -11.29 -16.18 9.77
C GLU A 300 -11.93 -16.12 11.17
N GLU A 301 -13.27 -16.07 11.25
CA GLU A 301 -13.96 -15.95 12.54
C GLU A 301 -13.65 -17.10 13.52
N GLU A 302 -13.34 -18.29 13.00
CA GLU A 302 -12.92 -19.46 13.82
C GLU A 302 -11.52 -19.29 14.45
N GLU A 303 -10.68 -18.41 13.91
CA GLU A 303 -9.32 -18.16 14.39
C GLU A 303 -9.28 -17.08 15.50
N ARG A 304 -10.33 -16.26 15.62
CA ARG A 304 -10.43 -15.19 16.64
C ARG A 304 -10.89 -15.69 18.02
N GLY A 305 -11.29 -16.96 18.12
CA GLY A 305 -11.87 -17.57 19.32
C GLY A 305 -11.05 -18.71 19.93
N LYS A 306 -9.81 -18.92 19.46
CA LYS A 306 -8.84 -19.87 20.04
C LYS A 306 -7.69 -19.12 20.69
#